data_AF-A0A7H0MD87-F1
#
_entry.id   AF-A0A7H0MD87-F1
#
_cell.length_a   1.000
_cell.length_b   1.000
_cell.length_c   1.000
_cell.angle_alpha   90.00
_cell.angle_beta   90.00
_cell.angle_gamma   90.00
#
_symmetry.space_group_name_H-M   'P 1'
#
loop_
_entity.id
_entity.type
_entity.pdbx_description
1 polymer ?
#
loop_
_entity_poly.entity_id
_entity_poly.type
_entity_poly.pdbx_seq_one_letter_code
_entity_poly.pdbx_strand_id
1 'polypeptide(L)'
;MYQVKVEWISARDGGRKAPPPAGRYFAVSRFPEDKEWQNNAWSVVFELTATLMPADKNDSFVSEGSVRFLVENAPHERMKKSSCFDIYEGPKKVAKVFLLSRV
;
A
#
# COMPACT_ATOMS: atom_id res chain seq x y z
N MET A 1 -5.91 -0.44 -13.64
CA MET A 1 -4.93 -0.38 -12.53
C MET A 1 -5.12 0.97 -11.83
N TYR A 2 -4.49 1.25 -10.69
CA TYR A 2 -4.57 2.57 -10.07
C TYR A 2 -3.18 3.16 -9.84
N GLN A 3 -2.97 4.43 -10.16
CA GLN A 3 -1.79 5.17 -9.70
C GLN A 3 -1.85 5.34 -8.20
N VAL A 4 -0.71 5.18 -7.54
CA VAL A 4 -0.62 5.26 -6.09
C VAL A 4 0.59 6.04 -5.60
N LYS A 5 0.40 6.62 -4.42
CA LYS A 5 1.46 7.05 -3.52
C LYS A 5 1.45 6.15 -2.29
N VAL A 6 2.58 5.54 -1.95
CA VAL A 6 2.75 4.67 -0.78
C VAL A 6 3.57 5.41 0.26
N GLU A 7 2.96 5.74 1.40
CA GLU A 7 3.65 6.33 2.54
C GLU A 7 4.05 5.24 3.52
N TRP A 8 5.34 4.94 3.57
CA TRP A 8 5.89 3.89 4.41
C TRP A 8 5.98 4.35 5.86
N ILE A 9 5.60 3.46 6.77
CA ILE A 9 5.80 3.66 8.20
C ILE A 9 7.28 3.44 8.50
N SER A 10 7.87 4.40 9.23
CA SER A 10 9.28 4.36 9.62
C SER A 10 9.57 3.16 10.54
N ALA A 11 10.83 2.75 10.63
CA ALA A 11 11.24 1.65 11.51
C ALA A 11 10.94 1.93 12.99
N ARG A 12 11.10 3.18 13.44
CA ARG A 12 10.84 3.58 14.84
C ARG A 12 9.35 3.47 15.20
N ASP A 13 8.47 3.60 14.21
CA ASP A 13 7.01 3.52 14.38
C ASP A 13 6.47 2.10 14.09
N GLY A 14 7.35 1.09 14.04
CA GLY A 14 7.00 -0.32 13.86
C GLY A 14 6.88 -0.78 12.40
N GLY A 15 7.21 0.09 11.45
CA GLY A 15 7.22 -0.21 10.02
C GLY A 15 8.56 -0.80 9.54
N ARG A 16 9.08 -0.29 8.42
CA ARG A 16 10.27 -0.85 7.75
C ARG A 16 11.50 0.05 7.91
N LYS A 17 12.69 -0.55 7.92
CA LYS A 17 13.98 0.18 7.83
C LYS A 17 14.20 0.82 6.47
N ALA A 18 13.75 0.14 5.42
CA ALA A 18 13.76 0.64 4.05
C ALA A 18 12.53 0.07 3.31
N PRO A 19 11.94 0.85 2.38
CA PRO A 19 10.89 0.37 1.51
C PRO A 19 11.45 -0.66 0.51
N PRO A 20 10.57 -1.45 -0.14
CA PRO A 20 10.95 -2.28 -1.27
C PRO A 20 11.63 -1.45 -2.38
N PRO A 21 12.57 -2.04 -3.13
CA PRO A 21 13.12 -1.40 -4.32
C PRO A 21 12.04 -1.20 -5.38
N ALA A 22 12.34 -0.41 -6.42
CA ALA A 22 11.49 -0.32 -7.60
C ALA A 22 11.25 -1.71 -8.20
N GLY A 23 10.03 -1.94 -8.72
CA GLY A 23 9.57 -3.20 -9.26
C GLY A 23 8.35 -3.77 -8.52
N ARG A 24 8.17 -5.08 -8.63
CA ARG A 24 7.01 -5.77 -8.07
C ARG A 24 7.09 -5.90 -6.56
N TYR A 25 6.01 -5.53 -5.89
CA TYR A 25 5.84 -5.72 -4.46
C TYR A 25 4.44 -6.24 -4.14
N PHE A 26 4.34 -7.17 -3.19
CA PHE A 26 3.09 -7.80 -2.79
C PHE A 26 2.82 -7.49 -1.33
N ALA A 27 1.57 -7.18 -1.01
CA ALA A 27 1.14 -6.98 0.37
C ALA A 27 -0.32 -7.34 0.58
N VAL A 28 -0.68 -7.53 1.83
CA VAL A 28 -2.06 -7.70 2.26
C VAL A 28 -2.69 -6.33 2.43
N SER A 29 -3.82 -6.07 1.78
CA SER A 29 -4.58 -4.83 1.90
C SER A 29 -5.64 -4.89 2.98
N ARG A 30 -5.86 -3.76 3.64
CA ARG A 30 -6.98 -3.53 4.57
C ARG A 30 -7.65 -2.21 4.21
N PHE A 31 -8.89 -2.28 3.75
CA PHE A 31 -9.69 -1.10 3.44
C PHE A 31 -10.41 -0.58 4.69
N PRO A 32 -10.80 0.70 4.74
CA PRO A 32 -11.49 1.28 5.90
C PRO A 32 -12.79 0.56 6.28
N GLU A 33 -13.47 -0.04 5.31
CA GLU A 33 -14.71 -0.82 5.50
C GLU A 33 -14.48 -2.20 6.14
N ASP A 34 -13.24 -2.68 6.20
CA ASP A 34 -12.90 -4.00 6.72
C ASP A 34 -12.87 -4.00 8.26
N LYS A 35 -14.00 -4.36 8.88
CA LYS A 35 -14.15 -4.51 10.34
C LYS A 35 -13.42 -5.74 10.89
N GLU A 36 -13.63 -6.90 10.27
CA GLU A 36 -13.00 -8.19 10.63
C GLU A 36 -12.23 -8.75 9.42
N TRP A 37 -10.93 -8.44 9.35
CA TRP A 37 -10.18 -8.54 8.11
C TRP A 37 -9.09 -9.60 8.09
N GLN A 38 -8.62 -10.07 9.25
CA GLN A 38 -7.43 -10.93 9.37
C GLN A 38 -7.54 -12.23 8.56
N ASN A 39 -8.75 -12.78 8.41
CA ASN A 39 -9.01 -14.00 7.63
C ASN A 39 -9.62 -13.74 6.24
N ASN A 40 -9.99 -12.49 5.93
CA ASN A 40 -10.73 -12.11 4.71
C ASN A 40 -9.97 -11.05 3.89
N ALA A 41 -8.68 -10.89 4.15
CA ALA A 41 -7.88 -9.85 3.56
C ALA A 41 -7.55 -10.17 2.10
N TRP A 42 -7.53 -9.13 1.26
CA TRP A 42 -7.18 -9.27 -0.14
C TRP A 42 -5.73 -8.87 -0.37
N SER A 43 -5.01 -9.66 -1.17
CA SER A 43 -3.66 -9.31 -1.58
C SER A 43 -3.67 -8.36 -2.76
N VAL A 44 -2.75 -7.40 -2.74
CA VAL A 44 -2.52 -6.44 -3.82
C VAL A 44 -1.09 -6.59 -4.34
N VAL A 45 -0.92 -6.26 -5.62
CA VAL A 45 0.39 -6.18 -6.27
C VAL A 45 0.62 -4.75 -6.72
N PHE A 46 1.80 -4.25 -6.38
CA PHE A 46 2.33 -2.96 -6.76
C PHE A 46 3.38 -3.15 -7.85
N GLU A 47 3.42 -2.22 -8.80
CA GLU A 47 4.55 -1.98 -9.69
C GLU A 47 5.12 -0.60 -9.29
N LEU A 48 6.13 -0.61 -8.42
CA LEU A 48 6.75 0.61 -7.86
C LEU A 48 7.79 1.16 -8.84
N THR A 49 7.76 2.46 -9.10
CA THR A 49 8.63 3.10 -10.10
C THR A 49 9.71 3.97 -9.46
N ALA A 50 9.40 4.61 -8.33
CA ALA A 50 10.33 5.49 -7.64
C ALA A 50 10.10 5.44 -6.13
N THR A 51 11.15 5.71 -5.37
CA THR A 51 11.13 5.87 -3.92
C THR A 51 11.95 7.09 -3.55
N LEU A 52 11.35 7.99 -2.78
CA LEU A 52 11.96 9.22 -2.32
C LEU A 52 11.86 9.28 -0.78
N MET A 53 12.80 9.98 -0.16
CA MET A 53 12.70 10.38 1.24
C MET A 53 12.44 11.89 1.26
N PRO A 54 11.20 12.34 1.51
CA PRO A 54 10.88 13.76 1.57
C PRO A 54 11.63 14.43 2.73
N ALA A 55 12.20 15.63 2.49
CA ALA A 55 12.98 16.35 3.49
C ALA A 55 12.16 16.74 4.74
N ASP A 56 10.85 16.88 4.59
CA ASP A 56 9.87 17.20 5.63
C ASP A 56 9.38 15.98 6.43
N LYS A 57 9.58 14.76 5.90
CA LYS A 57 9.16 13.52 6.55
C LYS A 57 10.34 12.78 7.16
N ASN A 58 10.66 13.19 8.39
CA ASN A 58 11.70 12.62 9.24
C ASN A 58 11.65 11.07 9.24
N ASP A 59 12.58 10.40 8.53
CA ASP A 59 12.72 8.93 8.40
C ASP A 59 11.55 8.15 7.74
N SER A 60 10.66 8.81 6.99
CA SER A 60 9.59 8.13 6.27
C SER A 60 9.79 8.20 4.76
N PHE A 61 9.67 7.06 4.11
CA PHE A 61 9.82 6.98 2.66
C PHE A 61 8.46 7.12 1.96
N VAL A 62 8.50 7.63 0.74
CA VAL A 62 7.35 7.69 -0.16
C VAL A 62 7.71 7.00 -1.46
N SER A 63 6.92 6.00 -1.85
CA SER A 63 7.04 5.38 -3.17
C SER A 63 5.89 5.77 -4.08
N GLU A 64 6.17 5.83 -5.36
CA GLU A 64 5.20 6.02 -6.43
C GLU A 64 5.11 4.76 -7.29
N GLY A 65 3.96 4.57 -7.93
CA GLY A 65 3.77 3.47 -8.85
C GLY A 65 2.31 3.21 -9.13
N SER A 66 1.98 1.95 -9.33
CA SER A 66 0.61 1.52 -9.59
C SER A 66 0.24 0.26 -8.81
N VAL A 67 -1.05 0.09 -8.53
CA VAL A 67 -1.58 -1.04 -7.76
C VAL A 67 -2.78 -1.68 -8.45
N ARG A 68 -2.95 -2.98 -8.21
CA ARG A 68 -4.19 -3.73 -8.45
C ARG A 68 -4.33 -4.85 -7.43
N PHE A 69 -5.52 -5.41 -7.31
CA PHE A 69 -5.66 -6.70 -6.63
C PHE A 69 -4.86 -7.78 -7.35
N LEU A 70 -4.29 -8.70 -6.57
CA LEU A 70 -3.53 -9.83 -7.12
C LEU A 70 -4.44 -10.83 -7.84
N VAL A 71 -5.69 -10.98 -7.38
CA VAL A 71 -6.67 -11.92 -7.90
C VAL A 71 -7.75 -11.18 -8.68
N GLU A 72 -8.19 -11.75 -9.80
CA GLU A 72 -9.19 -11.14 -10.69
C GLU A 72 -10.56 -10.96 -10.02
N ASN A 73 -11.01 -11.94 -9.24
CA ASN A 73 -12.31 -11.91 -8.56
C ASN A 73 -12.31 -11.15 -7.22
N ALA A 74 -11.28 -10.33 -6.97
CA ALA A 74 -11.22 -9.49 -5.79
C ALA A 74 -12.27 -8.35 -5.85
N PRO A 75 -12.63 -7.73 -4.71
CA PRO A 75 -13.65 -6.68 -4.66
C PRO A 75 -13.10 -5.34 -5.19
N HIS A 76 -12.94 -5.22 -6.51
CA HIS A 76 -12.39 -4.02 -7.19
C HIS A 76 -13.14 -2.72 -6.86
N GLU A 77 -14.42 -2.80 -6.50
CA GLU A 77 -15.21 -1.65 -6.05
C GLU A 77 -14.60 -0.94 -4.83
N ARG A 78 -13.83 -1.64 -3.99
CA ARG A 78 -13.15 -1.04 -2.82
C ARG A 78 -12.14 0.02 -3.21
N MET A 79 -11.37 -0.24 -4.27
CA MET A 79 -10.42 0.73 -4.83
C MET A 79 -11.12 1.91 -5.51
N LYS A 80 -12.37 1.74 -5.98
CA LYS A 80 -13.17 2.86 -6.54
C LYS A 80 -13.75 3.77 -5.46
N LYS A 81 -14.17 3.19 -4.33
CA LYS A 81 -14.86 3.91 -3.25
C LYS A 81 -13.91 4.53 -2.22
N SER A 82 -12.69 4.00 -2.11
CA SER A 82 -11.72 4.44 -1.12
C SER A 82 -10.66 5.36 -1.74
N SER A 83 -10.30 6.43 -1.05
CA SER A 83 -9.15 7.27 -1.42
C SER A 83 -7.81 6.69 -0.91
N CYS A 84 -7.87 5.83 0.10
CA CYS A 84 -6.69 5.18 0.67
C CYS A 84 -7.03 3.85 1.34
N PHE A 85 -6.01 3.03 1.56
CA PHE A 85 -6.08 1.80 2.34
C PHE A 85 -4.73 1.52 3.00
N ASP A 86 -4.71 0.63 3.97
CA ASP A 86 -3.49 0.23 4.67
C ASP A 86 -2.94 -1.07 4.08
N ILE A 87 -1.62 -1.24 4.14
CA ILE A 87 -0.98 -2.52 3.80
C ILE A 87 -0.20 -3.10 4.97
N TYR A 88 -0.20 -4.43 5.01
CA TYR A 88 0.35 -5.23 6.09
C TYR A 88 1.32 -6.30 5.57
N GLU A 89 2.33 -6.59 6.40
CA GLU A 89 3.22 -7.75 6.28
C GLU A 89 3.09 -8.58 7.57
N GLY A 90 2.48 -9.76 7.44
CA GLY A 90 2.01 -10.50 8.61
C GLY A 90 1.09 -9.63 9.48
N PRO A 91 1.34 -9.51 10.80
CA PRO A 91 0.50 -8.71 11.69
C PRO A 91 0.85 -7.19 11.67
N LYS A 92 1.89 -6.78 10.95
CA LYS A 92 2.42 -5.41 11.03
C LYS A 92 1.88 -4.54 9.92
N LYS A 93 1.33 -3.38 10.26
CA LYS A 93 1.04 -2.32 9.30
C LYS A 93 2.36 -1.72 8.84
N VAL A 94 2.61 -1.69 7.54
CA VAL A 94 3.89 -1.21 6.99
C VAL A 94 3.78 0.07 6.17
N ALA A 95 2.59 0.38 5.65
CA ALA A 95 2.37 1.63 4.92
C ALA A 95 0.89 2.00 4.85
N LYS A 96 0.65 3.26 4.50
CA LYS A 96 -0.64 3.76 4.02
C LYS A 96 -0.54 4.07 2.54
N VAL A 97 -1.49 3.57 1.75
CA VAL A 97 -1.53 3.70 0.30
C VAL A 97 -2.63 4.70 -0.07
N PHE A 98 -2.29 5.68 -0.89
CA PHE A 98 -3.21 6.66 -1.43
C PHE A 98 -3.45 6.36 -2.91
N LEU A 99 -4.72 6.22 -3.28
CA LEU A 99 -5.18 6.00 -4.66
C LEU A 99 -5.36 7.37 -5.33
N LEU A 100 -4.68 7.60 -6.46
CA LEU A 100 -4.63 8.91 -7.12
C LEU A 100 -5.56 8.98 -8.33
N SER A 101 -5.36 8.07 -9.29
CA SER A 101 -6.09 8.03 -10.56
C SER A 101 -6.17 6.60 -11.08
N ARG A 102 -7.09 6.33 -12.01
CA ARG A 102 -7.17 5.03 -12.68
C ARG A 102 -6.27 5.06 -13.92
N VAL A 103 -5.50 4.00 -14.11
CA VAL A 103 -4.70 3.70 -15.32
C VAL A 103 -5.39 2.62 -16.13
#